data_AF-A0A6J7R8Q8-F1
#
_entry.id   AF-A0A6J7R8Q8-F1
#
_cell.length_a   1.000
_cell.length_b   1.000
_cell.length_c   1.000
_cell.angle_alpha   90.00
_cell.angle_beta   90.00
_cell.angle_gamma   90.00
#
_symmetry.space_group_name_H-M   'P 1'
#
loop_
_entity.id
_entity.type
_entity.pdbx_description
1 polymer ?
#
loop_
_entity_poly.entity_id
_entity_poly.type
_entity_poly.pdbx_seq_one_letter_code
_entity_poly.pdbx_strand_id
1 'polypeptide(L)'
;MGDTGSMMLGLLLAAGTITLIGQVDPSSIAGPTLLPTLLPILLPVAVMAVPVIDLVLAVLRRTRAGRNPFAPDKQHLHHRLLEMGHSQSRAVLVMYAWTGLISFTAVAVAFFPIGYALLGFFVGLGGILLAIRPPVHKPIAVVKSLRTGTRKSG
;
A
#
# COMPACT_ATOMS: atom_id res chain seq x y z
N MET A 1 -7.47 -14.33 -0.70
CA MET A 1 -7.86 -14.49 0.72
C MET A 1 -9.35 -14.77 0.76
N GLY A 2 -9.83 -15.62 1.68
CA GLY A 2 -11.26 -15.85 1.89
C GLY A 2 -11.88 -14.77 2.78
N ASP A 3 -13.20 -14.65 2.76
CA ASP A 3 -13.96 -13.61 3.46
C ASP A 3 -13.69 -13.58 4.98
N THR A 4 -13.67 -14.76 5.62
CA THR A 4 -13.34 -14.91 7.04
C THR A 4 -11.95 -14.35 7.39
N GLY A 5 -10.97 -14.52 6.50
CA GLY A 5 -9.61 -14.03 6.73
C GLY A 5 -9.53 -12.51 6.68
N SER A 6 -10.22 -11.87 5.73
CA SER A 6 -10.31 -10.41 5.67
C SER A 6 -11.05 -9.82 6.86
N MET A 7 -12.14 -10.46 7.31
CA MET A 7 -12.89 -10.00 8.49
C MET A 7 -12.07 -10.13 9.77
N MET A 8 -11.35 -11.24 9.97
CA MET A 8 -10.47 -11.44 11.12
C MET A 8 -9.35 -10.40 11.17
N LEU A 9 -8.66 -10.15 10.05
CA LEU A 9 -7.63 -9.12 9.99
C LEU A 9 -8.20 -7.72 10.25
N GLY A 10 -9.39 -7.42 9.73
CA GLY A 10 -10.09 -6.17 10.01
C GLY A 10 -10.39 -6.00 11.51
N LEU A 11 -10.88 -7.06 12.16
CA LEU A 11 -11.15 -7.06 13.60
C LEU A 11 -9.87 -6.88 14.43
N LEU A 12 -8.78 -7.56 14.09
CA LEU A 12 -7.50 -7.42 14.79
C LEU A 12 -6.92 -6.00 14.62
N LEU A 13 -7.00 -5.42 13.43
CA LEU A 13 -6.56 -4.05 13.17
C LEU A 13 -7.40 -3.03 13.96
N ALA A 14 -8.73 -3.21 13.99
CA ALA A 14 -9.62 -2.35 14.75
C ALA A 14 -9.35 -2.43 16.26
N ALA A 15 -9.26 -3.65 16.80
CA ALA A 15 -8.95 -3.88 18.21
C ALA A 15 -7.60 -3.27 18.59
N GLY A 16 -6.54 -3.54 17.80
CA GLY A 16 -5.21 -2.97 18.05
C GLY A 16 -5.19 -1.45 18.00
N THR A 17 -5.90 -0.84 17.03
CA THR A 17 -6.01 0.62 16.92
C THR A 17 -6.71 1.23 18.13
N ILE A 18 -7.84 0.65 18.56
CA ILE A 18 -8.59 1.12 19.74
C ILE A 18 -7.73 1.01 21.00
N THR A 19 -7.05 -0.12 21.20
CA THR A 19 -6.17 -0.33 22.36
C THR A 19 -5.02 0.68 22.39
N LEU A 20 -4.38 0.96 21.25
CA LEU A 20 -3.26 1.92 21.18
C LEU A 20 -3.72 3.36 21.45
N ILE A 21 -4.83 3.78 20.85
CA ILE A 21 -5.38 5.14 21.04
C ILE A 21 -5.84 5.34 22.49
N GLY A 22 -6.40 4.32 23.13
CA GLY A 22 -6.87 4.37 24.51
C GLY A 22 -5.78 4.56 25.58
N GLN A 23 -4.49 4.47 25.21
CA GLN A 23 -3.36 4.70 26.11
C GLN A 23 -2.87 6.16 26.13
N VAL A 24 -3.49 7.06 25.34
CA VAL A 24 -3.05 8.46 25.26
C VAL A 24 -3.61 9.25 26.44
N ASP A 25 -2.72 9.78 27.28
CA ASP A 25 -3.09 10.66 28.40
C ASP A 25 -3.46 12.07 27.89
N PRO A 26 -4.72 12.53 28.05
CA PRO A 26 -5.16 13.84 27.56
C PRO A 26 -4.39 15.01 28.18
N SER A 27 -3.85 14.84 29.39
CA SER A 27 -3.11 15.89 30.10
C SER A 27 -1.73 16.15 29.49
N SER A 28 -1.19 15.18 28.75
CA SER A 28 0.13 15.25 28.11
C SER A 28 0.12 15.95 26.73
N ILE A 29 -1.06 16.36 26.23
CA ILE A 29 -1.27 16.99 24.91
C ILE A 29 -0.98 18.51 24.93
N ALA A 30 -0.59 19.08 26.07
CA ALA A 30 -0.22 20.50 26.18
C ALA A 30 1.30 20.74 26.32
N GLY A 31 2.12 19.68 26.41
CA GLY A 31 3.56 19.78 26.65
C GLY A 31 4.42 19.84 25.38
N PRO A 32 5.74 20.09 25.51
CA PRO A 32 6.67 20.13 24.37
C PRO A 32 6.87 18.78 23.65
N THR A 33 6.32 17.68 24.19
CA THR A 33 6.46 16.31 23.67
C THR A 33 5.25 15.83 22.85
N LEU A 34 4.53 16.76 22.20
CA LEU A 34 3.29 16.46 21.45
C LEU A 34 3.46 15.31 20.44
N LEU A 35 4.57 15.30 19.70
CA LEU A 35 4.80 14.37 18.60
C LEU A 35 4.90 12.90 19.11
N PRO A 36 5.76 12.59 20.09
CA PRO A 36 5.75 11.27 20.74
C PRO A 36 4.41 10.89 21.37
N THR A 37 3.71 11.83 22.03
CA THR A 37 2.41 11.56 22.67
C THR A 37 1.33 11.15 21.66
N LEU A 38 1.35 11.72 20.46
CA LEU A 38 0.38 11.42 19.40
C LEU A 38 0.73 10.16 18.60
N LEU A 39 1.92 9.58 18.79
CA LEU A 39 2.38 8.44 18.02
C LEU A 39 1.45 7.21 18.07
N PRO A 40 0.82 6.84 19.21
CA PRO A 40 -0.15 5.75 19.26
C PRO A 40 -1.41 5.99 18.40
N ILE A 41 -1.74 7.25 18.08
CA ILE A 41 -2.82 7.63 17.17
C ILE A 41 -2.32 7.70 15.73
N LEU A 42 -1.16 8.33 15.51
CA LEU A 42 -0.60 8.55 14.18
C LEU A 42 -0.17 7.25 13.51
N LEU A 43 0.37 6.29 14.27
CA LEU A 43 0.95 5.07 13.72
C LEU A 43 -0.11 4.15 13.06
N PRO A 44 -1.24 3.80 13.69
CA PRO A 44 -2.28 3.00 13.03
C PRO A 44 -2.85 3.71 11.79
N VAL A 45 -3.06 5.02 11.87
CA VAL A 45 -3.53 5.83 10.73
C VAL A 45 -2.52 5.79 9.58
N ALA A 46 -1.23 5.93 9.88
CA ALA A 46 -0.16 5.87 8.89
C ALA A 46 -0.09 4.49 8.19
N VAL A 47 -0.20 3.39 8.95
CA VAL A 47 -0.22 2.02 8.40
C VAL A 47 -1.44 1.79 7.51
N MET A 48 -2.60 2.31 7.91
CA MET A 48 -3.86 2.18 7.15
C MET A 48 -3.98 3.15 5.98
N ALA A 49 -3.05 4.10 5.81
CA ALA A 49 -3.14 5.12 4.78
C ALA A 49 -3.31 4.50 3.38
N VAL A 50 -2.48 3.50 3.02
CA VAL A 50 -2.55 2.85 1.70
C VAL A 50 -3.90 2.16 1.43
N PRO A 51 -4.41 1.24 2.28
CA PRO A 51 -5.69 0.59 2.03
C PRO A 51 -6.88 1.56 2.10
N VAL A 52 -6.85 2.57 2.97
CA VAL A 52 -7.91 3.60 3.03
C VAL A 52 -7.91 4.46 1.76
N ILE A 53 -6.74 4.91 1.29
CA ILE A 53 -6.62 5.67 0.04
C ILE A 53 -7.12 4.84 -1.14
N ASP A 54 -6.77 3.55 -1.21
CA ASP A 54 -7.25 2.65 -2.28
C ASP A 54 -8.78 2.54 -2.29
N LEU A 55 -9.40 2.39 -1.11
CA LEU A 55 -10.85 2.38 -0.95
C LEU A 55 -11.47 3.71 -1.37
N VAL A 56 -10.95 4.83 -0.87
CA VAL A 56 -11.46 6.18 -1.19
C VAL A 56 -11.34 6.46 -2.69
N LEU A 57 -10.22 6.12 -3.31
CA LEU A 57 -10.01 6.27 -4.76
C LEU A 57 -10.98 5.39 -5.57
N ALA A 58 -11.25 4.17 -5.13
CA ALA A 58 -12.25 3.31 -5.76
C ALA A 58 -13.66 3.92 -5.66
N VAL A 59 -14.06 4.38 -4.47
CA VAL A 59 -15.36 5.02 -4.26
C VAL A 59 -15.50 6.29 -5.11
N LEU A 60 -14.51 7.19 -5.09
CA LEU A 60 -14.52 8.42 -5.88
C LEU A 60 -14.60 8.15 -7.38
N ARG A 61 -13.92 7.09 -7.87
CA ARG A 61 -13.96 6.72 -9.29
C ARG A 61 -15.33 6.20 -9.70
N ARG A 62 -15.97 5.38 -8.85
CA ARG A 62 -17.31 4.83 -9.09
C ARG A 62 -18.36 5.93 -9.11
N THR A 63 -18.34 6.83 -8.12
CA THR A 63 -19.30 7.93 -8.02
C THR A 63 -19.15 8.92 -9.17
N ARG A 64 -17.91 9.25 -9.58
CA ARG A 64 -17.66 10.07 -10.78
C ARG A 64 -18.16 9.41 -12.07
N ALA A 65 -18.20 8.08 -12.12
CA ALA A 65 -18.75 7.32 -13.24
C ALA A 65 -20.28 7.11 -13.14
N GLY A 66 -20.96 7.76 -12.19
CA GLY A 66 -22.41 7.62 -11.97
C GLY A 66 -22.83 6.26 -11.39
N ARG A 67 -21.88 5.45 -10.92
CA ARG A 67 -22.15 4.14 -10.33
C ARG A 67 -22.31 4.25 -8.82
N ASN A 68 -23.08 3.34 -8.24
CA ASN A 68 -23.22 3.23 -6.79
C ASN A 68 -21.83 3.09 -6.13
N PRO A 69 -21.52 3.83 -5.04
CA PRO A 69 -20.31 3.66 -4.23
C PRO A 69 -19.98 2.19 -3.91
N PHE A 70 -21.00 1.36 -3.66
CA PHE A 70 -20.88 -0.04 -3.28
C PHE A 70 -20.89 -1.01 -4.47
N ALA A 71 -20.93 -0.51 -5.71
CA ALA A 71 -20.83 -1.35 -6.89
C ALA A 71 -19.46 -2.07 -6.91
N PRO A 72 -19.41 -3.36 -7.30
CA PRO A 72 -18.16 -4.10 -7.38
C PRO A 72 -17.22 -3.46 -8.41
N ASP A 73 -15.98 -3.21 -8.00
CA ASP A 73 -14.88 -2.72 -8.86
C ASP A 73 -13.67 -3.62 -8.65
N LYS A 74 -12.94 -3.90 -9.73
CA LYS A 74 -11.76 -4.75 -9.74
C LYS A 74 -10.46 -3.93 -9.90
N GLN A 75 -10.56 -2.60 -9.88
CA GLN A 75 -9.46 -1.68 -10.19
C GLN A 75 -8.75 -1.14 -8.95
N HIS A 76 -8.40 -2.02 -8.02
CA HIS A 76 -7.55 -1.72 -6.87
C HIS A 76 -6.10 -1.45 -7.31
N LEU A 77 -5.33 -0.75 -6.49
CA LEU A 77 -3.92 -0.39 -6.75
C LEU A 77 -3.07 -1.57 -7.21
N HIS A 78 -3.29 -2.76 -6.64
CA HIS A 78 -2.60 -3.98 -7.04
C HIS A 78 -2.84 -4.32 -8.52
N HIS A 79 -4.10 -4.30 -8.97
CA HIS A 79 -4.43 -4.56 -10.37
C HIS A 79 -3.88 -3.47 -11.30
N ARG A 80 -3.88 -2.21 -10.87
CA ARG A 80 -3.25 -1.12 -11.65
C ARG A 80 -1.75 -1.34 -11.83
N LEU A 81 -1.05 -1.82 -10.80
CA LEU A 81 0.37 -2.16 -10.90
C LEU A 81 0.61 -3.33 -11.87
N LEU A 82 -0.26 -4.33 -11.86
CA LEU A 82 -0.21 -5.44 -12.83
C LEU A 82 -0.46 -4.97 -14.27
N GLU A 83 -1.42 -4.07 -14.48
CA GLU A 83 -1.72 -3.48 -15.80
C GLU A 83 -0.54 -2.65 -16.35
N MET A 84 0.28 -2.08 -15.47
CA MET A 84 1.54 -1.40 -15.83
C MET A 84 2.70 -2.37 -16.12
N GLY A 85 2.49 -3.69 -16.06
CA GLY A 85 3.49 -4.70 -16.38
C GLY A 85 4.32 -5.21 -15.20
N HIS A 86 3.94 -4.89 -13.95
CA HIS A 86 4.59 -5.49 -12.78
C HIS A 86 4.09 -6.91 -12.54
N SER A 87 4.95 -7.76 -11.99
CA SER A 87 4.51 -9.06 -11.46
C SER A 87 3.75 -8.88 -10.16
N GLN A 88 2.93 -9.86 -9.79
CA GLN A 88 2.14 -9.86 -8.55
C GLN A 88 3.01 -9.57 -7.31
N SER A 89 4.16 -10.25 -7.19
CA SER A 89 5.10 -10.05 -6.08
C SER A 89 5.68 -8.63 -6.03
N ARG A 90 5.98 -8.02 -7.20
CA ARG A 90 6.48 -6.64 -7.26
C ARG A 90 5.42 -5.63 -6.86
N ALA A 91 4.18 -5.83 -7.31
CA ALA A 91 3.07 -4.96 -6.92
C ALA A 91 2.87 -4.96 -5.40
N VAL A 92 2.93 -6.13 -4.75
CA VAL A 92 2.85 -6.23 -3.29
C VAL A 92 4.04 -5.54 -2.60
N LEU A 93 5.27 -5.72 -3.11
CA LEU A 93 6.47 -5.11 -2.53
C LEU A 93 6.45 -3.57 -2.65
N VAL A 94 5.94 -3.03 -3.76
CA VAL A 94 5.72 -1.58 -3.91
C VAL A 94 4.71 -1.08 -2.89
N MET A 95 3.61 -1.80 -2.67
CA MET A 95 2.61 -1.43 -1.66
C MET A 95 3.21 -1.46 -0.24
N TYR A 96 4.03 -2.47 0.09
CA TYR A 96 4.73 -2.52 1.37
C TYR A 96 5.76 -1.40 1.53
N ALA A 97 6.46 -1.03 0.46
CA ALA A 97 7.40 0.08 0.48
C ALA A 97 6.69 1.41 0.76
N TRP A 98 5.51 1.62 0.17
CA TRP A 98 4.68 2.80 0.46
C TRP A 98 4.18 2.84 1.90
N THR A 99 3.62 1.74 2.40
CA THR A 99 3.18 1.66 3.80
C THR A 99 4.37 1.88 4.75
N GLY A 100 5.49 1.22 4.50
CA GLY A 100 6.71 1.38 5.28
C GLY A 100 7.24 2.82 5.26
N LEU A 101 7.25 3.47 4.10
CA LEU A 101 7.70 4.87 3.98
C LEU A 101 6.84 5.81 4.83
N ILE A 102 5.51 5.69 4.74
CA ILE A 102 4.58 6.54 5.49
C ILE A 102 4.70 6.27 7.00
N SER A 103 4.65 5.00 7.42
CA SER A 103 4.73 4.62 8.84
C SER A 103 6.08 4.95 9.45
N PHE A 104 7.19 4.69 8.77
CA PHE A 104 8.52 5.01 9.26
C PHE A 104 8.74 6.52 9.38
N THR A 105 8.22 7.30 8.42
CA THR A 105 8.27 8.77 8.51
C THR A 105 7.46 9.28 9.70
N ALA A 106 6.25 8.74 9.93
CA ALA A 106 5.43 9.10 11.08
C ALA A 106 6.15 8.85 12.43
N VAL A 107 6.86 7.73 12.53
CA VAL A 107 7.69 7.43 13.72
C VAL A 107 8.91 8.36 13.78
N ALA A 108 9.61 8.55 12.66
CA ALA A 108 10.85 9.32 12.63
C ALA A 108 10.67 10.77 13.10
N VAL A 109 9.54 11.42 12.77
CA VAL A 109 9.27 12.81 13.20
C VAL A 109 9.15 12.92 14.74
N ALA A 110 8.85 11.83 15.45
CA ALA A 110 8.78 11.84 16.91
C ALA A 110 10.15 11.71 17.60
N PHE A 111 11.15 11.12 16.93
CA PHE A 111 12.46 10.84 17.52
C PHE A 111 13.60 11.67 16.91
N PHE A 112 13.42 12.18 15.70
CA PHE A 112 14.42 12.95 14.96
C PHE A 112 13.90 14.34 14.60
N PRO A 113 14.79 15.32 14.41
CA PRO A 113 14.40 16.61 13.86
C PRO A 113 13.68 16.43 12.53
N ILE A 114 12.61 17.21 12.33
CA ILE A 114 11.71 17.08 11.18
C ILE A 114 12.45 17.13 9.83
N GLY A 115 13.56 17.89 9.74
CA GLY A 115 14.39 17.95 8.54
C GLY A 115 14.97 16.60 8.13
N TYR A 116 15.46 15.80 9.08
CA TYR A 116 16.00 14.45 8.79
C TYR A 116 14.89 13.47 8.41
N ALA A 117 13.73 13.56 9.07
CA ALA A 117 12.57 12.74 8.74
C ALA A 117 12.07 13.03 7.31
N LEU A 118 11.97 14.31 6.93
CA LEU A 118 11.59 14.72 5.59
C LEU A 118 12.63 14.32 4.54
N LEU A 119 13.93 14.46 4.84
CA LEU A 119 14.99 13.99 3.95
C LEU A 119 14.84 12.49 3.69
N GLY A 120 14.68 11.69 4.75
CA GLY A 120 14.44 10.25 4.63
C GLY A 120 13.19 9.93 3.81
N PHE A 121 12.11 10.69 4.00
CA PHE A 121 10.89 10.56 3.20
C PHE A 121 11.14 10.79 1.71
N PHE A 122 11.82 11.89 1.34
CA PHE A 122 12.09 12.19 -0.07
C PHE A 122 13.06 11.20 -0.71
N VAL A 123 14.07 10.74 0.03
CA VAL A 123 14.99 9.69 -0.44
C VAL A 123 14.25 8.37 -0.67
N GLY A 124 13.41 7.96 0.28
CA GLY A 124 12.58 6.77 0.16
C GLY A 124 11.57 6.87 -0.99
N LEU A 125 10.93 8.03 -1.14
CA LEU A 125 10.03 8.33 -2.26
C LEU A 125 10.75 8.19 -3.59
N GLY A 126 11.95 8.76 -3.72
CA GLY A 126 12.79 8.60 -4.91
C GLY A 126 13.11 7.14 -5.22
N GLY A 127 13.49 6.35 -4.21
CA GLY A 127 13.75 4.93 -4.35
C GLY A 127 12.53 4.13 -4.83
N ILE A 128 11.35 4.41 -4.28
CA ILE A 128 10.09 3.78 -4.69
C ILE A 128 9.73 4.15 -6.14
N LEU A 129 9.83 5.43 -6.52
CA LEU A 129 9.54 5.89 -7.87
C LEU A 129 10.48 5.26 -8.91
N LEU A 130 11.75 5.06 -8.57
CA LEU A 130 12.70 4.33 -9.41
C LEU A 130 12.31 2.85 -9.54
N ALA A 131 11.86 2.21 -8.46
CA ALA A 131 11.43 0.81 -8.46
C ALA A 131 10.13 0.55 -9.25
N ILE A 132 9.25 1.57 -9.37
CA ILE A 132 8.00 1.50 -10.14
C ILE A 132 8.25 1.50 -11.65
N ARG A 133 9.44 1.89 -12.13
CA ARG A 133 9.79 1.75 -13.55
C ARG A 133 9.65 0.27 -13.94
N PRO A 134 8.81 -0.06 -14.93
CA PRO A 134 8.52 -1.44 -15.25
C PRO A 134 9.84 -2.13 -15.61
N PRO A 135 10.15 -3.29 -15.00
CA PRO A 135 11.28 -4.08 -15.48
C PRO A 135 11.02 -4.41 -16.94
N VAL A 136 11.98 -4.12 -17.81
CA VAL A 136 11.97 -4.57 -19.20
C VAL A 136 12.08 -6.10 -19.19
N HIS A 137 10.97 -6.80 -18.94
CA HIS A 137 10.91 -8.23 -19.17
C HIS A 137 10.95 -8.42 -20.69
N LYS A 138 12.09 -8.93 -21.16
CA LYS A 138 12.20 -9.48 -22.51
C LYS A 138 11.07 -10.51 -22.68
N PRO A 139 10.33 -10.51 -23.79
CA PRO A 139 9.36 -11.55 -24.05
C PRO A 139 10.11 -12.88 -23.99
N ILE A 140 9.67 -13.77 -23.09
CA ILE A 140 10.05 -15.18 -23.15
C ILE A 140 9.55 -15.62 -24.51
N ALA A 141 10.47 -15.78 -25.45
CA ALA A 141 10.19 -16.32 -26.77
C ALA A 141 9.43 -17.61 -26.54
N VAL A 142 8.17 -17.54 -26.95
CA VAL A 142 7.18 -18.59 -26.91
C VAL A 142 7.83 -19.85 -27.49
N VAL A 143 8.20 -20.80 -26.62
CA VAL A 143 8.52 -22.18 -27.00
C VAL A 143 7.20 -22.86 -27.41
N LYS A 144 6.63 -22.39 -28.52
CA LYS A 144 5.41 -22.92 -29.14
C LYS A 144 5.59 -23.08 -30.65
N SER A 145 6.82 -23.30 -31.12
CA SER A 145 7.09 -23.69 -32.52
C SER A 145 7.74 -25.06 -32.70
N LEU A 146 8.06 -25.82 -31.64
CA LEU A 146 8.69 -27.15 -31.78
C LEU A 146 7.72 -28.34 -31.62
N ARG A 147 6.40 -28.14 -31.72
CA ARG A 147 5.44 -29.27 -31.66
C ARG A 147 4.41 -29.34 -32.79
N THR A 148 4.63 -28.58 -33.86
CA THR A 148 3.82 -28.64 -35.09
C THR A 148 4.70 -28.72 -36.33
N GLY A 149 5.53 -29.75 -36.38
CA GLY A 149 6.05 -30.34 -37.61
C GLY A 149 6.20 -31.81 -37.27
N THR A 150 5.23 -32.66 -37.60
CA THR A 150 5.17 -33.30 -38.91
C THR A 150 3.73 -33.67 -39.26
N ARG A 151 3.20 -33.03 -40.31
CA ARG A 151 2.07 -33.55 -41.10
C ARG A 151 2.64 -33.97 -42.46
N LYS A 152 2.35 -35.22 -42.84
CA LYS A 152 2.36 -35.80 -44.20
C LYS A 152 3.70 -36.02 -44.94
N SER A 153 4.05 -37.30 -45.07
CA SER A 153 4.51 -37.97 -46.30
C SER A 153 4.33 -39.47 -46.02
N GLY A 154 3.31 -40.13 -46.54
CA GLY A 154 3.24 -40.68 -47.89
C GLY A 154 2.60 -42.04 -47.78
#